data_AF-A0A420NUA0-F1
#
_entry.id   AF-A0A420NUA0-F1
#
_cell.length_a   1.000
_cell.length_b   1.000
_cell.length_c   1.000
_cell.angle_alpha   90.00
_cell.angle_beta   90.00
_cell.angle_gamma   90.00
#
_symmetry.space_group_name_H-M   'P 1'
#
loop_
_entity.id
_entity.type
_entity.pdbx_description
1 polymer ?
#
loop_
_entity_poly.entity_id
_entity_poly.type
_entity_poly.pdbx_seq_one_letter_code
_entity_poly.pdbx_strand_id
1 'polypeptide(L)'
;MANQPLADRDAPPVGRNWASKFVKWHKGLKAGYCREYDYYKAKCKDPTIICNWFRLVENTIAKYGITLADIYNFDETGFMMGMIASGMVVTGADRYGGRN
;
A
#
# COMPACT_ATOMS: atom_id res chain seq x y z
N MET A 1 9.56 10.93 -20.00
CA MET A 1 8.65 12.10 -20.09
C MET A 1 9.40 13.39 -20.39
N ALA A 2 10.40 13.81 -19.61
CA ALA A 2 11.13 15.07 -19.91
C ALA A 2 12.14 14.99 -21.07
N ASN A 3 12.63 13.79 -21.43
CA ASN A 3 13.63 13.63 -22.49
C ASN A 3 13.08 13.83 -23.90
N GLN A 4 11.81 13.52 -24.14
CA GLN A 4 11.19 13.64 -25.46
C GLN A 4 11.20 15.10 -25.98
N PRO A 5 10.69 16.09 -25.24
CA PRO A 5 10.73 17.49 -25.68
C PRO A 5 12.15 18.10 -25.67
N LEU A 6 13.13 17.46 -25.02
CA LEU A 6 14.53 17.88 -25.09
C LEU A 6 15.22 17.37 -26.36
N ALA A 7 14.89 16.14 -26.78
CA ALA A 7 15.38 15.58 -28.05
C ALA A 7 14.88 16.40 -29.25
N ASP A 8 13.63 16.86 -29.23
CA ASP A 8 13.06 17.75 -30.28
C ASP A 8 13.77 19.12 -30.37
N ARG A 9 14.60 19.47 -29.38
CA ARG A 9 15.32 20.75 -29.26
C ARG A 9 16.84 20.58 -29.35
N ASP A 10 17.33 19.40 -29.75
CA ASP A 10 18.76 19.03 -29.73
C ASP A 10 19.43 19.28 -28.37
N ALA A 11 18.68 19.15 -27.27
CA ALA A 11 19.15 19.38 -25.92
C ALA A 11 19.55 18.07 -25.22
N PRO A 12 20.55 18.09 -24.32
CA PRO A 12 20.97 16.90 -23.60
C PRO A 12 19.85 16.35 -22.68
N PRO A 13 19.79 15.02 -22.48
CA PRO A 13 18.75 14.38 -21.67
C PRO A 13 18.86 14.78 -20.19
N VAL A 14 17.75 14.69 -19.46
CA VAL A 14 17.76 14.99 -18.02
C VAL A 14 18.58 13.95 -17.25
N GLY A 15 19.29 14.41 -16.21
CA GLY A 15 20.03 13.52 -15.32
C GLY A 15 19.13 12.59 -14.52
N ARG A 16 19.69 11.46 -14.05
CA ARG A 16 19.00 10.39 -13.30
C ARG A 16 18.15 10.89 -12.13
N ASN A 17 18.60 11.95 -11.44
CA ASN A 17 17.95 12.51 -10.24
C ASN A 17 17.05 13.72 -10.55
N TRP A 18 16.75 13.99 -11.82
CA TRP A 18 15.98 15.18 -12.20
C TRP A 18 14.58 15.19 -11.58
N ALA A 19 13.86 14.06 -11.61
CA ALA A 19 12.49 13.98 -11.09
C ALA A 19 12.42 14.25 -9.58
N SER A 20 13.36 13.70 -8.79
CA SER A 20 13.39 13.93 -7.34
C SER A 20 13.78 15.37 -6.99
N LYS A 21 14.73 15.95 -7.73
CA LYS A 21 15.12 17.37 -7.58
C LYS A 21 13.97 18.31 -7.95
N PHE A 22 13.23 18.01 -9.02
CA PHE A 22 12.05 18.78 -9.46
C PHE A 22 11.00 18.85 -8.36
N VAL A 23 10.59 17.69 -7.80
CA VAL A 23 9.63 17.64 -6.69
C VAL A 23 10.15 18.41 -5.46
N LYS A 24 11.45 18.31 -5.16
CA LYS A 24 12.05 19.02 -4.02
C LYS A 24 12.07 20.55 -4.19
N TRP A 25 12.20 21.04 -5.41
CA TRP A 25 12.28 22.48 -5.69
C TRP A 25 10.91 23.16 -5.78
N HIS A 26 9.90 22.45 -6.25
CA HIS A 26 8.54 22.99 -6.34
C HIS A 26 7.78 22.77 -5.03
N LYS A 27 7.81 23.76 -4.13
CA LYS A 27 7.07 23.74 -2.84
C LYS A 27 5.56 23.52 -2.98
N GLY A 28 5.01 23.79 -4.17
CA GLY A 28 3.62 23.49 -4.53
C GLY A 28 3.34 22.02 -4.84
N LEU A 29 4.35 21.14 -4.77
CA LEU A 29 4.22 19.70 -4.95
C LEU A 29 4.54 18.99 -3.63
N LYS A 30 3.79 17.93 -3.34
CA LYS A 30 4.06 16.99 -2.26
C LYS A 30 4.19 15.59 -2.85
N ALA A 31 5.23 14.86 -2.45
CA ALA A 31 5.36 13.44 -2.75
C ALA A 31 5.04 12.63 -1.50
N GLY A 32 4.20 11.61 -1.67
CA GLY A 32 3.91 10.61 -0.65
C GLY A 32 4.27 9.23 -1.16
N TYR A 33 4.82 8.39 -0.29
CA TYR A 33 4.94 6.97 -0.57
C TYR A 33 3.59 6.31 -0.31
N CYS A 34 2.97 5.80 -1.37
CA CYS A 34 1.84 4.90 -1.24
C CYS A 34 2.39 3.48 -1.22
N ARG A 35 2.04 2.71 -0.20
CA ARG A 35 2.18 1.26 -0.29
C ARG A 35 1.08 0.79 -1.22
N GLU A 36 1.41 -0.02 -2.23
CA GLU A 36 0.40 -0.65 -3.06
C GLU A 36 -0.43 -1.57 -2.17
N TYR A 37 -1.56 -1.05 -1.71
CA TYR A 37 -2.43 -1.79 -0.84
C TYR A 37 -3.20 -2.76 -1.73
N ASP A 38 -2.94 -4.05 -1.57
CA ASP A 38 -3.56 -5.10 -2.36
C ASP A 38 -5.10 -4.92 -2.34
N TYR A 39 -5.66 -4.57 -3.49
CA TYR A 39 -7.07 -4.25 -3.64
C TYR A 39 -7.96 -5.40 -3.18
N TYR A 40 -7.50 -6.64 -3.35
CA TYR A 40 -8.19 -7.82 -2.86
C TYR A 40 -8.16 -7.87 -1.32
N LYS A 41 -7.04 -7.52 -0.68
CA LYS A 41 -6.98 -7.33 0.79
C LYS A 41 -7.89 -6.19 1.27
N ALA A 42 -8.18 -5.18 0.46
CA ALA A 42 -9.12 -4.12 0.85
C ALA A 42 -10.57 -4.63 0.85
N LYS A 43 -10.93 -5.42 -0.16
CA LYS A 43 -12.26 -6.03 -0.26
C LYS A 43 -12.53 -7.08 0.82
N CYS A 44 -11.50 -7.82 1.24
CA CYS A 44 -11.64 -8.82 2.30
C CYS A 44 -11.73 -8.20 3.72
N LYS A 45 -11.67 -6.87 3.86
CA LYS A 45 -11.79 -6.17 5.15
C LYS A 45 -13.20 -5.65 5.45
N ASP A 46 -14.24 -6.34 4.98
CA ASP A 46 -15.60 -6.06 5.43
C ASP A 46 -15.72 -6.40 6.93
N PRO A 47 -16.06 -5.42 7.81
CA PRO A 47 -16.19 -5.67 9.25
C PRO A 47 -17.15 -6.81 9.58
N THR A 48 -18.22 -6.97 8.79
CA THR A 48 -19.22 -8.02 8.97
C THR A 48 -18.62 -9.39 8.71
N ILE A 49 -17.84 -9.53 7.64
CA ILE A 49 -17.18 -10.80 7.28
C ILE A 49 -16.17 -11.18 8.36
N ILE A 50 -15.39 -10.20 8.84
CA ILE A 50 -14.40 -10.41 9.90
C ILE A 50 -15.09 -10.85 11.20
N CYS A 51 -16.13 -10.15 11.64
CA CYS A 51 -16.87 -10.49 12.86
C CYS A 51 -17.52 -11.87 12.77
N ASN A 52 -18.11 -12.21 11.61
CA ASN A 52 -18.70 -13.53 11.40
C ASN A 52 -17.67 -14.66 11.46
N TRP A 53 -16.46 -14.43 10.93
CA TRP A 53 -15.37 -15.40 11.02
C TRP A 53 -14.92 -15.63 12.47
N PHE A 54 -14.71 -14.56 13.24
CA PHE A 54 -14.35 -14.70 14.66
C PHE A 54 -15.43 -15.44 15.46
N ARG A 55 -16.70 -15.12 15.22
CA ARG A 55 -17.82 -15.82 15.86
C ARG A 55 -17.85 -17.31 15.50
N LEU A 56 -17.51 -17.68 14.26
CA LEU A 56 -17.40 -19.07 13.84
C LEU A 56 -16.26 -19.80 14.59
N VAL A 57 -15.12 -19.13 14.74
CA VAL A 57 -13.96 -19.67 15.47
C VAL A 57 -14.31 -19.89 16.94
N GLU A 58 -14.92 -18.91 17.60
CA GLU A 58 -15.37 -19.03 19.00
C GLU A 58 -16.36 -20.18 19.20
N ASN A 59 -17.35 -20.32 18.31
CA ASN A 59 -18.31 -21.42 18.36
C ASN A 59 -17.64 -22.78 18.19
N THR A 60 -16.63 -22.86 17.32
CA THR A 60 -15.84 -24.08 17.08
C THR A 60 -15.03 -24.46 18.33
N ILE A 61 -14.34 -23.48 18.94
CA ILE A 61 -13.58 -23.67 20.18
C ILE A 61 -14.51 -24.17 21.30
N ALA A 62 -15.67 -23.53 21.47
CA ALA A 62 -16.65 -23.94 22.47
C ALA A 62 -17.24 -25.33 22.22
N LYS A 63 -17.55 -25.67 20.96
CA LYS A 63 -18.13 -26.97 20.58
C LYS A 63 -17.19 -28.14 20.87
N TYR A 64 -15.90 -27.96 20.61
CA TYR A 64 -14.91 -29.03 20.77
C TYR A 64 -14.11 -28.92 22.08
N GLY A 65 -14.39 -27.92 22.93
CA GLY A 65 -13.69 -27.72 24.19
C GLY A 65 -12.19 -27.47 24.01
N ILE A 66 -11.79 -26.79 22.93
CA ILE A 66 -10.38 -26.54 22.61
C ILE A 66 -9.79 -25.64 23.69
N THR A 67 -8.72 -26.09 24.35
CA THR A 67 -8.06 -25.28 25.37
C THR A 67 -7.13 -24.27 24.73
N LEU A 68 -6.86 -23.15 25.42
CA LEU A 68 -5.90 -22.15 24.93
C LEU A 68 -4.50 -22.73 24.69
N ALA A 69 -4.13 -23.79 25.42
CA ALA A 69 -2.85 -24.48 25.24
C ALA A 69 -2.77 -25.26 23.93
N ASP A 70 -3.91 -25.60 23.33
CA ASP A 70 -4.01 -26.34 22.07
C ASP A 70 -4.17 -25.41 20.85
N ILE A 71 -4.14 -24.09 21.05
CA ILE A 71 -4.22 -23.09 19.98
C ILE A 71 -2.79 -22.68 19.61
N TYR A 72 -2.36 -23.11 18.44
CA TYR A 72 -1.06 -22.75 17.87
C TYR A 72 -1.26 -21.70 16.76
N ASN A 73 -0.43 -20.65 16.77
CA ASN A 73 -0.34 -19.76 15.63
C ASN A 73 0.29 -20.51 14.47
N PHE A 74 -0.36 -20.47 13.31
CA PHE A 74 0.24 -20.90 12.05
C PHE A 74 0.80 -19.65 11.36
N ASP A 75 1.98 -19.17 11.80
CA ASP A 75 2.72 -18.16 11.06
C ASP A 75 3.70 -18.85 10.09
N GLU A 76 3.33 -18.86 8.81
CA GLU A 76 4.17 -19.43 7.75
C GLU A 76 5.52 -18.72 7.68
N THR A 77 6.56 -19.37 8.20
CA THR A 77 7.95 -18.97 7.98
C THR A 77 8.44 -19.62 6.68
N GLY A 78 8.07 -19.10 5.51
CA GLY A 78 8.62 -19.66 4.26
C GLY A 78 8.03 -19.24 2.92
N PHE A 79 6.79 -18.74 2.86
CA PHE A 79 6.19 -18.24 1.61
C PHE A 79 6.02 -16.72 1.65
N MET A 80 6.60 -16.04 0.66
CA MET A 80 6.51 -14.58 0.55
C MET A 80 5.13 -14.17 0.04
N MET A 81 4.13 -14.20 0.93
CA MET A 81 2.75 -13.83 0.60
C MET A 81 2.59 -12.31 0.54
N GLY A 82 2.66 -11.79 -0.68
CA GLY A 82 2.42 -10.38 -1.00
C GLY A 82 3.66 -9.52 -0.88
N MET A 83 4.53 -9.57 -1.91
CA MET A 83 5.45 -8.47 -2.17
C MET A 83 4.63 -7.22 -2.54
N ILE A 84 4.49 -6.31 -1.59
CA ILE A 84 3.91 -5.01 -1.84
C ILE A 84 5.04 -4.09 -2.30
N ALA A 85 5.03 -3.71 -3.58
CA ALA A 85 5.90 -2.65 -4.07
C ALA A 85 5.40 -1.30 -3.49
N SER A 86 6.32 -0.45 -3.06
CA SER A 86 5.98 0.91 -2.66
C SER A 86 6.13 1.83 -3.87
N GLY A 87 5.07 2.56 -4.20
CA GLY A 87 5.05 3.54 -5.28
C GLY A 87 5.11 4.96 -4.71
N MET A 88 5.87 5.84 -5.35
CA MET A 88 5.87 7.27 -5.01
C MET A 88 4.81 8.01 -5.85
N VAL A 89 3.88 8.68 -5.19
CA VAL A 89 2.83 9.50 -5.82
C VAL A 89 3.11 10.97 -5.56
N VAL A 90 3.06 11.80 -6.60
CA VAL A 90 3.26 13.26 -6.51
C VAL A 90 1.91 13.96 -6.69
N THR A 91 1.50 14.78 -5.72
CA THR A 91 0.25 15.55 -5.73
C THR A 91 0.53 17.04 -5.50
N GLY A 92 -0.42 17.91 -5.84
CA GLY A 92 -0.34 19.34 -5.56
C GLY A 92 -0.51 19.62 -4.06
N ALA A 93 0.28 20.55 -3.52
CA ALA A 93 0.30 20.89 -2.09
C ALA A 93 -1.02 21.51 -1.58
N ASP A 94 -1.79 22.13 -2.48
CA ASP A 94 -3.06 22.83 -2.19
C ASP A 94 -4.30 21.93 -2.19
N ARG A 95 -4.18 20.64 -2.50
CA ARG A 95 -5.30 19.71 -2.38
C ARG A 95 -5.47 19.32 -0.93
N TYR A 96 -6.25 20.13 -0.21
CA TYR A 96 -6.84 19.79 1.08
C TYR A 96 -7.48 18.40 0.97
N GLY A 97 -6.86 17.40 1.60
CA GLY A 97 -7.39 16.06 1.74
C GLY A 97 -8.53 16.07 2.75
N GLY A 98 -9.70 16.57 2.36
CA GLY A 98 -10.95 16.34 3.07
C GLY A 98 -11.64 15.13 2.46
N ARG A 99 -11.39 13.94 3.00
CA ARG A 99 -12.34 12.83 2.87
C ARG A 99 -13.48 13.12 3.84
N ASN A 100 -14.67 13.36 3.31
CA ASN A 100 -15.91 12.89 3.93
C ASN A 100 -16.34 11.65 3.15
#